data_AF-A0A2I0C260-F1
#
_entry.id   AF-A0A2I0C260-F1
#
_cell.length_a   1.000
_cell.length_b   1.000
_cell.length_c   1.000
_cell.angle_alpha   90.00
_cell.angle_beta   90.00
_cell.angle_gamma   90.00
#
_symmetry.space_group_name_H-M   'P 1'
#
loop_
_entity.id
_entity.type
_entity.pdbx_description
1 polymer ?
#
loop_
_entity_poly.entity_id
_entity_poly.type
_entity_poly.pdbx_seq_one_letter_code
_entity_poly.pdbx_strand_id
1 'polypeptide(L)'
;MKTLKEALTNVLSSLNIAEKKEILNVLYHILQKIIENPSRAKFRSLKKDNKTFVNKLLQFKESDELLRSLGFEEETEIWFFPVKNDHKLSSNLTEIRAFIKEHVNTIYNNQDSIFETGTASSSAHLPTDEKNVTENTSNLGDTCNNSEGLTLGGLSKRRLEKERLELLSQKENTIKLLQEHADKWIIQITGAENTLYSNETFQMQFKFTEKYPIESPEVIFLGQPPIHPHIYSNGHICLSILYDHWSPVLSVNSICLSIISMLSSCKKKRKPLDDILYCSTGPRISPKNMKWMFHDDKV
;
A
#
# COMPACT_ATOMS: atom_id res chain seq x y z
N MET A 1 37.12 -5.25 12.82
CA MET A 1 36.01 -4.74 11.98
C MET A 1 34.74 -5.09 12.73
N LYS A 2 33.89 -4.11 13.07
CA LYS A 2 32.60 -4.41 13.69
C LYS A 2 31.75 -5.24 12.73
N THR A 3 30.96 -6.17 13.25
CA THR A 3 29.98 -6.91 12.45
C THR A 3 28.87 -5.98 11.97
N LEU A 4 28.13 -6.36 10.92
CA LEU A 4 27.00 -5.56 10.45
C LEU A 4 25.93 -5.44 11.54
N LYS A 5 25.65 -6.50 12.31
CA LYS A 5 24.75 -6.45 13.47
C LYS A 5 25.21 -5.43 14.53
N GLU A 6 26.50 -5.39 14.86
CA GLU A 6 27.06 -4.41 15.80
C GLU A 6 26.93 -2.98 15.27
N ALA A 7 27.27 -2.75 13.99
CA ALA A 7 27.16 -1.44 13.37
C ALA A 7 25.70 -0.95 13.31
N LEU A 8 24.76 -1.84 12.97
CA LEU A 8 23.32 -1.55 13.03
C LEU A 8 22.88 -1.21 14.44
N THR A 9 23.28 -2.01 15.44
CA THR A 9 22.91 -1.76 16.84
C THR A 9 23.40 -0.39 17.31
N ASN A 10 24.64 -0.03 16.98
CA ASN A 10 25.22 1.24 17.42
C ASN A 10 24.54 2.44 16.77
N VAL A 11 24.40 2.45 15.43
CA VAL A 11 23.77 3.56 14.69
C VAL A 11 22.31 3.72 15.12
N LEU A 12 21.62 2.61 15.36
CA LEU A 12 20.19 2.64 15.66
C LEU A 12 19.93 2.91 17.15
N SER A 13 20.86 2.66 18.08
CA SER A 13 20.63 2.79 19.52
C SER A 13 20.11 4.16 19.98
N SER A 14 20.56 5.24 19.35
CA SER A 14 20.24 6.63 19.70
C SER A 14 19.05 7.22 18.93
N LEU A 15 18.44 6.47 18.02
CA LEU A 15 17.45 6.98 17.07
C LEU A 15 16.01 6.69 17.47
N ASN A 16 15.11 7.58 17.06
CA ASN A 16 13.68 7.35 17.20
C ASN A 16 13.20 6.27 16.20
N ILE A 17 11.99 5.76 16.40
CA ILE A 17 11.43 4.65 15.61
C ILE A 17 11.32 5.00 14.11
N ALA A 18 10.96 6.23 13.77
CA ALA A 18 10.82 6.67 12.39
C ALA A 18 12.18 6.75 11.69
N GLU A 19 13.19 7.29 12.36
CA GLU A 19 14.58 7.36 11.87
C GLU A 19 15.19 5.97 11.68
N LYS A 20 14.97 5.07 12.64
CA LYS A 20 15.40 3.66 12.54
C LYS A 20 14.84 2.99 11.29
N LYS A 21 13.54 3.17 11.07
CA LYS A 21 12.83 2.63 9.91
C LYS A 21 13.36 3.22 8.60
N GLU A 22 13.62 4.53 8.58
CA GLU A 22 14.14 5.22 7.40
C GLU A 22 15.54 4.71 7.01
N ILE A 23 16.46 4.60 7.97
CA ILE A 23 17.81 4.08 7.72
C ILE A 23 17.76 2.66 7.20
N LEU A 24 17.05 1.76 7.89
CA LEU A 24 16.94 0.35 7.49
C LEU A 24 16.37 0.20 6.07
N ASN A 25 15.37 1.02 5.72
CA ASN A 25 14.78 1.04 4.38
C ASN A 25 15.77 1.54 3.32
N VAL A 26 16.53 2.59 3.61
CA VAL A 26 17.54 3.13 2.69
C VAL A 26 18.63 2.08 2.43
N LEU A 27 19.14 1.43 3.47
CA LEU A 27 20.18 0.41 3.35
C LEU A 27 19.68 -0.80 2.54
N TYR A 28 18.49 -1.30 2.87
CA TYR A 28 17.85 -2.37 2.13
C TYR A 28 17.73 -2.03 0.63
N HIS A 29 17.21 -0.84 0.32
CA HIS A 29 16.98 -0.41 -1.06
C HIS A 29 18.27 -0.24 -1.86
N ILE A 30 19.33 0.27 -1.23
CA ILE A 30 20.64 0.41 -1.86
C ILE A 30 21.18 -0.98 -2.25
N LEU A 31 21.20 -1.93 -1.32
CA LEU A 31 21.71 -3.29 -1.59
C LEU A 31 20.86 -4.02 -2.62
N GLN A 32 19.53 -3.94 -2.50
CA GLN A 32 18.58 -4.56 -3.44
C GLN A 32 18.79 -4.01 -4.87
N LYS A 33 19.00 -2.70 -5.02
CA LYS A 33 19.28 -2.10 -6.34
C LYS A 33 20.59 -2.59 -6.95
N ILE A 34 21.62 -2.82 -6.14
CA ILE A 34 22.90 -3.37 -6.60
C ILE A 34 22.68 -4.82 -7.07
N ILE A 35 21.96 -5.64 -6.30
CA ILE A 35 21.63 -7.03 -6.65
C ILE A 35 20.82 -7.11 -7.96
N GLU A 36 19.82 -6.25 -8.13
CA GLU A 36 18.99 -6.21 -9.35
C GLU A 36 19.77 -5.72 -10.59
N ASN A 37 20.88 -5.00 -10.39
CA ASN A 37 21.61 -4.33 -11.47
C ASN A 37 23.14 -4.45 -11.27
N PRO A 38 23.70 -5.67 -11.24
CA PRO A 38 25.07 -5.90 -10.79
C PRO A 38 26.11 -5.21 -11.68
N SER A 39 25.85 -5.07 -12.98
CA SER A 39 26.79 -4.45 -13.93
C SER A 39 26.72 -2.92 -13.99
N ARG A 40 25.75 -2.28 -13.30
CA ARG A 40 25.51 -0.84 -13.44
C ARG A 40 26.18 -0.05 -12.32
N ALA A 41 27.34 0.54 -12.63
CA ALA A 41 28.14 1.33 -11.69
C ALA A 41 27.35 2.41 -10.93
N LYS A 42 26.37 3.06 -11.60
CA LYS A 42 25.54 4.11 -10.99
C LYS A 42 24.77 3.67 -9.73
N PHE A 43 24.48 2.38 -9.56
CA PHE A 43 23.78 1.87 -8.38
C PHE A 43 24.72 1.43 -7.27
N ARG A 44 26.01 1.29 -7.59
CA ARG A 44 27.08 0.97 -6.65
C ARG A 44 27.70 2.23 -6.05
N SER A 45 27.45 3.41 -6.62
CA SER A 45 28.00 4.69 -6.16
C SER A 45 26.94 5.54 -5.45
N LEU A 46 27.28 6.07 -4.28
CA LEU A 46 26.48 6.99 -3.48
C LEU A 46 27.27 8.28 -3.32
N LYS A 47 26.77 9.39 -3.87
CA LYS A 47 27.48 10.67 -3.81
C LYS A 47 27.30 11.35 -2.46
N LYS A 48 28.36 11.89 -1.89
CA LYS A 48 28.34 12.59 -0.59
C LYS A 48 27.64 13.95 -0.65
N ASP A 49 27.51 14.54 -1.83
CA ASP A 49 26.77 15.80 -2.07
C ASP A 49 25.25 15.60 -2.26
N ASN A 50 24.78 14.34 -2.31
CA ASN A 50 23.37 14.05 -2.50
C ASN A 50 22.58 14.35 -1.21
N LYS A 51 21.86 15.47 -1.20
CA LYS A 51 21.06 15.93 -0.05
C LYS A 51 20.14 14.86 0.53
N THR A 52 19.50 14.04 -0.30
CA THR A 52 18.61 12.97 0.16
C THR A 52 19.38 11.86 0.86
N PHE A 53 20.52 11.45 0.33
CA PHE A 53 21.40 10.45 0.95
C PHE A 53 22.00 10.96 2.26
N VAL A 54 22.45 12.21 2.29
CA VAL A 54 23.00 12.85 3.48
C VAL A 54 21.96 12.92 4.59
N ASN A 55 20.79 13.48 4.29
CA ASN A 55 19.73 13.64 5.28
C ASN A 55 19.15 12.31 5.77
N LYS A 56 19.21 11.24 4.99
CA LYS A 56 18.61 9.95 5.38
C LYS A 56 19.61 8.96 5.98
N LEU A 57 20.90 9.17 5.80
CA LEU A 57 21.92 8.21 6.25
C LEU A 57 23.15 8.89 6.87
N LEU A 58 23.81 9.80 6.16
CA LEU A 58 25.09 10.37 6.64
C LEU A 58 24.95 11.39 7.77
N GLN A 59 23.75 11.90 8.06
CA GLN A 59 23.54 12.81 9.18
C GLN A 59 23.71 12.15 10.56
N PHE A 60 23.73 10.81 10.62
CA PHE A 60 23.77 10.07 11.87
C PHE A 60 25.20 9.66 12.24
N LYS A 61 25.50 9.70 13.54
CA LYS A 61 26.79 9.27 14.09
C LYS A 61 27.03 7.79 13.77
N GLU A 62 28.25 7.45 13.36
CA GLU A 62 28.67 6.08 12.97
C GLU A 62 28.08 5.54 11.65
N SER A 63 27.40 6.37 10.86
CA SER A 63 26.88 6.00 9.53
C SER A 63 27.98 5.53 8.57
N ASP A 64 29.18 6.12 8.64
CA ASP A 64 30.33 5.70 7.84
C ASP A 64 30.81 4.29 8.20
N GLU A 65 30.77 3.93 9.48
CA GLU A 65 31.14 2.58 9.94
C GLU A 65 30.11 1.54 9.49
N LEU A 66 28.83 1.92 9.49
CA LEU A 66 27.76 1.09 8.94
C LEU A 66 27.95 0.82 7.44
N LEU A 67 28.28 1.85 6.64
CA LEU A 67 28.58 1.67 5.21
C LEU A 67 29.80 0.75 5.00
N ARG A 68 30.85 0.90 5.79
CA ARG A 68 32.03 0.02 5.74
C ARG A 68 31.70 -1.42 6.12
N SER A 69 30.86 -1.63 7.13
CA SER A 69 30.40 -2.97 7.54
C SER A 69 29.61 -3.68 6.44
N LEU A 70 28.84 -2.91 5.65
CA LEU A 70 28.15 -3.41 4.47
C LEU A 70 29.10 -3.76 3.33
N GLY A 71 30.32 -3.23 3.33
CA GLY A 71 31.31 -3.43 2.26
C GLY A 71 31.38 -2.30 1.26
N PHE A 72 30.87 -1.10 1.59
CA PHE A 72 31.21 0.11 0.86
C PHE A 72 32.64 0.55 1.18
N GLU A 73 33.32 1.04 0.17
CA GLU A 73 34.61 1.72 0.25
C GLU A 73 34.39 3.23 0.05
N GLU A 74 35.19 4.02 0.75
CA GLU A 74 35.10 5.48 0.72
C GLU A 74 36.15 6.06 -0.22
N GLU A 75 35.71 6.89 -1.16
CA GLU A 75 36.55 7.79 -1.93
C GLU A 75 36.23 9.24 -1.55
N THR A 76 37.00 10.21 -2.08
CA THR A 76 36.90 11.63 -1.70
C THR A 76 35.45 12.16 -1.74
N GLU A 77 34.74 11.90 -2.85
CA GLU A 77 33.40 12.45 -3.11
C GLU A 77 32.26 11.42 -3.09
N ILE A 78 32.60 10.13 -3.05
CA ILE A 78 31.62 9.04 -3.19
C ILE A 78 31.89 7.89 -2.22
N TRP A 79 30.82 7.21 -1.84
CA TRP A 79 30.87 5.85 -1.34
C TRP A 79 30.61 4.89 -2.49
N PHE A 80 31.43 3.86 -2.65
CA PHE A 80 31.30 2.91 -3.74
C PHE A 80 31.24 1.47 -3.21
N PHE A 81 30.42 0.62 -3.82
CA PHE A 81 30.34 -0.81 -3.52
C PHE A 81 31.12 -1.63 -4.56
N PRO A 82 32.32 -2.13 -4.23
CA PRO A 82 33.16 -2.87 -5.16
C PRO A 82 32.54 -4.19 -5.60
N VAL A 83 32.75 -4.57 -6.87
CA VAL A 83 32.31 -5.86 -7.42
C VAL A 83 32.89 -7.04 -6.65
N LYS A 84 34.14 -6.91 -6.14
CA LYS A 84 34.77 -7.92 -5.27
C LYS A 84 33.96 -8.22 -3.99
N ASN A 85 33.09 -7.31 -3.55
CA ASN A 85 32.26 -7.44 -2.36
C ASN A 85 30.87 -8.00 -2.65
N ASP A 86 30.55 -8.40 -3.89
CA ASP A 86 29.20 -8.89 -4.26
C ASP A 86 28.73 -10.10 -3.44
N HIS A 87 29.67 -10.95 -3.00
CA HIS A 87 29.39 -12.08 -2.11
C HIS A 87 28.73 -11.67 -0.78
N LYS A 88 28.89 -10.42 -0.34
CA LYS A 88 28.30 -9.88 0.90
C LYS A 88 26.86 -9.39 0.71
N LEU A 89 26.42 -9.11 -0.51
CA LEU A 89 25.11 -8.49 -0.75
C LEU A 89 23.96 -9.32 -0.18
N SER A 90 23.93 -10.62 -0.48
CA SER A 90 22.87 -11.52 -0.01
C SER A 90 22.92 -11.76 1.50
N SER A 91 24.13 -11.89 2.09
CA SER A 91 24.28 -12.06 3.53
C SER A 91 23.86 -10.80 4.29
N ASN A 92 24.28 -9.62 3.83
CA ASN A 92 23.92 -8.34 4.42
C ASN A 92 22.40 -8.10 4.34
N LEU A 93 21.77 -8.42 3.21
CA LEU A 93 20.32 -8.30 3.06
C LEU A 93 19.57 -9.22 4.02
N THR A 94 20.08 -10.43 4.23
CA THR A 94 19.53 -11.41 5.18
C THR A 94 19.68 -10.91 6.61
N GLU A 95 20.82 -10.32 6.96
CA GLU A 95 21.11 -9.78 8.29
C GLU A 95 20.26 -8.53 8.59
N ILE A 96 20.09 -7.62 7.63
CA ILE A 96 19.17 -6.48 7.75
C ILE A 96 17.73 -6.98 7.94
N ARG A 97 17.28 -7.99 7.17
CA ARG A 97 15.95 -8.59 7.33
C ARG A 97 15.78 -9.23 8.72
N ALA A 98 16.79 -9.96 9.19
CA ALA A 98 16.78 -10.57 10.51
C ALA A 98 16.72 -9.51 11.62
N PHE A 99 17.48 -8.44 11.49
CA PHE A 99 17.46 -7.30 12.41
C PHE A 99 16.09 -6.62 12.43
N ILE A 100 15.49 -6.36 11.26
CA ILE A 100 14.12 -5.82 11.16
C ILE A 100 13.16 -6.75 11.91
N LYS A 101 13.22 -8.06 11.67
CA LYS A 101 12.38 -9.08 12.29
C LYS A 101 12.52 -9.13 13.83
N GLU A 102 13.75 -9.06 14.34
CA GLU A 102 14.09 -9.08 15.77
C GLU A 102 13.53 -7.84 16.50
N HIS A 103 13.47 -6.70 15.81
CA HIS A 103 13.01 -5.43 16.38
C HIS A 103 11.59 -5.02 15.95
N VAL A 104 10.81 -5.91 15.32
CA VAL A 104 9.43 -5.61 14.86
C VAL A 104 8.55 -5.07 16.00
N ASN A 105 8.59 -5.68 17.18
CA ASN A 105 7.74 -5.25 18.30
C ASN A 105 8.13 -3.87 18.86
N THR A 106 9.42 -3.51 18.83
CA THR A 106 9.90 -2.19 19.31
C THR A 106 9.73 -1.10 18.25
N ILE A 107 9.71 -1.46 16.97
CA ILE A 107 9.60 -0.52 15.84
C ILE A 107 8.13 -0.30 15.43
N TYR A 108 7.22 -1.24 15.71
CA TYR A 108 5.85 -1.19 15.19
C TYR A 108 4.72 -1.31 16.22
N ASN A 109 4.97 -1.60 17.50
CA ASN A 109 3.92 -1.51 18.53
C ASN A 109 3.96 -0.14 19.23
N ASN A 110 3.15 0.78 18.71
CA ASN A 110 2.54 1.86 19.49
C ASN A 110 1.24 2.28 18.82
N GLN A 111 0.27 1.38 18.78
CA GLN A 111 -1.16 1.71 18.72
C GLN A 111 -1.92 0.61 19.46
N ASP A 112 -2.02 0.72 20.78
CA ASP A 112 -3.09 0.13 21.58
C ASP A 112 -3.18 0.89 22.92
N SER A 113 -3.89 2.01 22.88
CA SER A 113 -4.50 2.68 24.01
C SER A 113 -5.25 3.88 23.46
N ILE A 114 -6.56 3.70 23.25
CA ILE A 114 -7.66 4.68 23.29
C ILE A 114 -8.83 4.00 22.56
N PHE A 115 -9.49 3.06 23.26
CA PHE A 115 -10.95 2.89 23.39
C PHE A 115 -11.25 1.47 23.89
N GLU A 116 -11.20 1.29 25.21
CA GLU A 116 -12.08 0.35 25.91
C GLU A 116 -12.37 0.92 27.29
N THR A 117 -13.43 1.72 27.39
CA THR A 117 -14.27 1.75 28.59
C THR A 117 -15.72 1.90 28.12
N GLY A 118 -16.55 0.91 28.46
CA GLY A 118 -17.97 0.98 28.14
C GLY A 118 -18.77 -0.31 28.30
N THR A 119 -18.59 -1.06 29.39
CA THR A 119 -19.61 -2.03 29.83
C THR A 119 -20.64 -1.35 30.75
N ALA A 120 -21.89 -1.34 30.27
CA ALA A 120 -23.20 -1.26 30.90
C ALA A 120 -23.37 -0.88 32.40
N SER A 121 -24.24 0.11 32.66
CA SER A 121 -25.41 -0.03 33.56
C SER A 121 -26.37 1.19 33.54
N SER A 122 -27.66 0.87 33.43
CA SER A 122 -28.94 1.58 33.63
C SER A 122 -29.04 2.88 34.47
N SER A 123 -29.87 3.84 34.05
CA SER A 123 -31.15 4.25 34.70
C SER A 123 -31.72 5.60 34.21
N ALA A 124 -33.04 5.60 33.97
CA ALA A 124 -34.08 6.65 33.90
C ALA A 124 -33.73 8.16 33.92
N HIS A 125 -34.27 8.92 32.95
CA HIS A 125 -35.39 9.88 33.14
C HIS A 125 -35.73 10.66 31.84
N LEU A 126 -37.00 10.61 31.42
CA LEU A 126 -37.74 11.64 30.65
C LEU A 126 -38.07 12.84 31.59
N PRO A 127 -38.49 14.06 31.13
CA PRO A 127 -39.32 14.32 29.93
C PRO A 127 -39.13 15.68 29.18
N THR A 128 -40.05 15.91 28.20
CA THR A 128 -40.68 17.21 27.76
C THR A 128 -39.81 18.22 26.98
N ASP A 129 -40.20 18.92 25.90
CA ASP A 129 -41.46 19.35 25.26
C ASP A 129 -41.14 19.63 23.76
N GLU A 130 -41.96 19.29 22.75
CA GLU A 130 -43.19 19.92 22.24
C GLU A 130 -42.99 21.19 21.34
N LYS A 131 -43.65 21.15 20.16
CA LYS A 131 -44.03 22.24 19.19
C LYS A 131 -43.00 22.60 18.10
N ASN A 132 -43.17 22.27 16.80
CA ASN A 132 -44.25 22.43 15.80
C ASN A 132 -44.30 23.84 15.16
N VAL A 133 -44.72 23.90 13.88
CA VAL A 133 -45.11 25.06 13.02
C VAL A 133 -44.05 25.50 11.96
N THR A 134 -44.20 25.12 10.67
CA THR A 134 -44.83 25.83 9.49
C THR A 134 -44.11 27.14 9.11
N GLU A 135 -43.93 27.62 7.86
CA GLU A 135 -44.37 27.31 6.49
C GLU A 135 -43.62 28.29 5.54
N ASN A 136 -43.71 28.06 4.22
CA ASN A 136 -43.78 29.08 3.14
C ASN A 136 -42.52 29.69 2.46
N THR A 137 -42.30 29.16 1.25
CA THR A 137 -42.30 29.80 -0.09
C THR A 137 -41.33 30.93 -0.51
N SER A 138 -40.76 30.69 -1.70
CA SER A 138 -40.56 31.59 -2.85
C SER A 138 -39.14 32.10 -3.22
N ASN A 139 -38.67 31.54 -4.34
CA ASN A 139 -38.03 32.12 -5.53
C ASN A 139 -36.76 33.01 -5.51
N LEU A 140 -35.87 32.58 -6.42
CA LEU A 140 -34.93 33.30 -7.29
C LEU A 140 -33.70 34.00 -6.68
N GLY A 141 -32.54 33.59 -7.17
CA GLY A 141 -31.31 34.36 -7.07
C GLY A 141 -30.07 33.48 -7.24
N ASP A 142 -29.56 33.41 -8.47
CA ASP A 142 -28.22 32.93 -8.78
C ASP A 142 -27.19 33.53 -7.82
N THR A 143 -26.27 32.67 -7.35
CA THR A 143 -24.82 32.87 -7.24
C THR A 143 -24.31 31.97 -6.11
N CYS A 144 -23.60 30.89 -6.43
CA CYS A 144 -22.73 30.22 -5.47
C CYS A 144 -21.46 29.70 -6.17
N ASN A 145 -20.36 30.36 -5.83
CA ASN A 145 -19.00 29.86 -6.03
C ASN A 145 -18.76 28.55 -5.25
N ASN A 146 -17.79 27.79 -5.76
CA ASN A 146 -17.01 26.74 -5.09
C ASN A 146 -17.67 25.38 -4.85
N SER A 147 -17.41 24.45 -5.77
CA SER A 147 -16.92 23.11 -5.40
C SER A 147 -16.01 22.60 -6.52
N GLU A 148 -14.74 22.32 -6.18
CA GLU A 148 -13.79 21.66 -7.08
C GLU A 148 -14.26 20.22 -7.32
N GLY A 149 -15.16 20.06 -8.30
CA GLY A 149 -15.59 18.77 -8.82
C GLY A 149 -14.63 18.28 -9.90
N LEU A 150 -14.13 17.04 -9.76
CA LEU A 150 -13.34 16.38 -10.80
C LEU A 150 -14.16 16.19 -12.08
N THR A 151 -13.55 16.52 -13.23
CA THR A 151 -14.16 16.67 -14.55
C THR A 151 -14.02 15.40 -15.42
N LEU A 152 -14.66 14.29 -15.05
CA LEU A 152 -14.63 13.10 -15.92
C LEU A 152 -15.13 13.43 -17.34
N GLY A 153 -14.31 13.11 -18.34
CA GLY A 153 -14.63 13.30 -19.75
C GLY A 153 -15.90 12.55 -20.18
N GLY A 154 -16.61 13.07 -21.19
CA GLY A 154 -17.92 12.55 -21.60
C GLY A 154 -17.94 11.07 -22.02
N LEU A 155 -16.85 10.54 -22.57
CA LEU A 155 -16.73 9.14 -22.95
C LEU A 155 -16.57 8.22 -21.72
N SER A 156 -15.72 8.63 -20.77
CA SER A 156 -15.45 7.92 -19.52
C SER A 156 -16.72 7.83 -18.66
N LYS A 157 -17.48 8.94 -18.59
CA LYS A 157 -18.78 8.97 -17.91
C LYS A 157 -19.78 8.00 -18.52
N ARG A 158 -19.98 8.02 -19.84
CA ARG A 158 -20.89 7.08 -20.54
C ARG A 158 -20.48 5.62 -20.33
N ARG A 159 -19.17 5.35 -20.34
CA ARG A 159 -18.62 4.02 -20.09
C ARG A 159 -18.96 3.54 -18.68
N LEU A 160 -18.73 4.38 -17.67
CA LEU A 160 -19.02 4.04 -16.27
C LEU A 160 -20.53 3.91 -16.02
N GLU A 161 -21.36 4.75 -16.64
CA GLU A 161 -22.83 4.61 -16.56
C GLU A 161 -23.30 3.24 -17.07
N LYS A 162 -22.73 2.76 -18.19
CA LYS A 162 -23.04 1.42 -18.71
C LYS A 162 -22.63 0.32 -17.73
N GLU A 163 -21.40 0.35 -17.23
CA GLU A 163 -20.92 -0.68 -16.30
C GLU A 163 -21.68 -0.66 -14.96
N ARG A 164 -22.10 0.52 -14.50
CA ARG A 164 -22.95 0.64 -13.32
C ARG A 164 -24.27 -0.10 -13.51
N LEU A 165 -24.94 0.12 -14.65
CA LEU A 165 -26.20 -0.58 -14.96
C LEU A 165 -26.00 -2.09 -15.04
N GLU A 166 -24.88 -2.55 -15.60
CA GLU A 166 -24.52 -3.97 -15.61
C GLU A 166 -24.37 -4.53 -14.19
N LEU A 167 -23.64 -3.84 -13.30
CA LEU A 167 -23.48 -4.26 -11.90
C LEU A 167 -24.83 -4.30 -11.14
N LEU A 168 -25.69 -3.31 -11.33
CA LEU A 168 -27.00 -3.25 -10.69
C LEU A 168 -27.97 -4.32 -11.22
N SER A 169 -27.75 -4.81 -12.45
CA SER A 169 -28.57 -5.86 -13.05
C SER A 169 -28.22 -7.28 -12.58
N GLN A 170 -27.12 -7.44 -11.84
CA GLN A 170 -26.70 -8.75 -11.34
C GLN A 170 -27.65 -9.26 -10.26
N LYS A 171 -28.18 -10.48 -10.48
CA LYS A 171 -29.10 -11.14 -9.56
C LYS A 171 -28.37 -11.85 -8.41
N GLU A 172 -27.11 -12.18 -8.60
CA GLU A 172 -26.29 -12.91 -7.62
C GLU A 172 -25.70 -11.95 -6.60
N ASN A 173 -25.70 -12.36 -5.32
CA ASN A 173 -25.17 -11.56 -4.22
C ASN A 173 -23.62 -11.53 -4.14
N THR A 174 -22.94 -12.08 -5.15
CA THR A 174 -21.49 -12.26 -5.17
C THR A 174 -20.74 -10.94 -5.36
N ILE A 175 -21.28 -10.01 -6.14
CA ILE A 175 -20.71 -8.67 -6.38
C ILE A 175 -21.82 -7.65 -6.13
N LYS A 176 -21.56 -6.64 -5.29
CA LYS A 176 -22.54 -5.61 -4.93
C LYS A 176 -21.91 -4.22 -4.95
N LEU A 177 -22.50 -3.30 -5.72
CA LEU A 177 -22.18 -1.87 -5.62
C LEU A 177 -22.82 -1.30 -4.34
N LEU A 178 -21.99 -0.88 -3.38
CA LEU A 178 -22.45 -0.33 -2.10
C LEU A 178 -22.58 1.19 -2.14
N GLN A 179 -21.60 1.88 -2.74
CA GLN A 179 -21.57 3.34 -2.81
C GLN A 179 -21.03 3.80 -4.16
N GLU A 180 -21.61 4.87 -4.68
CA GLU A 180 -21.22 5.53 -5.92
C GLU A 180 -20.89 7.00 -5.64
N HIS A 181 -19.70 7.42 -6.02
CA HIS A 181 -19.27 8.82 -6.11
C HIS A 181 -18.82 9.12 -7.55
N ALA A 182 -18.59 10.40 -7.85
CA ALA A 182 -18.25 10.86 -9.20
C ALA A 182 -16.99 10.18 -9.78
N ASP A 183 -15.96 9.98 -8.96
CA ASP A 183 -14.67 9.43 -9.35
C ASP A 183 -14.34 8.09 -8.66
N LYS A 184 -15.27 7.55 -7.85
CA LYS A 184 -15.00 6.42 -6.97
C LYS A 184 -16.22 5.57 -6.69
N TRP A 185 -16.08 4.25 -6.75
CA TRP A 185 -17.09 3.29 -6.30
C TRP A 185 -16.59 2.42 -5.16
N ILE A 186 -17.49 2.04 -4.25
CA ILE A 186 -17.25 1.02 -3.23
C ILE A 186 -18.05 -0.22 -3.60
N ILE A 187 -17.35 -1.33 -3.83
CA ILE A 187 -17.93 -2.60 -4.26
C ILE A 187 -17.59 -3.67 -3.23
N GLN A 188 -18.60 -4.43 -2.82
CA GLN A 188 -18.42 -5.63 -2.00
C GLN A 188 -18.34 -6.87 -2.90
N ILE A 189 -17.41 -7.76 -2.59
CA ILE A 189 -17.37 -9.12 -3.13
C ILE A 189 -17.57 -10.14 -2.03
N THR A 190 -18.17 -11.28 -2.37
CA THR A 190 -18.31 -12.44 -1.49
C THR A 190 -17.40 -13.55 -2.01
N GLY A 191 -16.64 -14.19 -1.12
CA GLY A 191 -15.78 -15.32 -1.49
C GLY A 191 -16.61 -16.51 -1.98
N ALA A 192 -16.13 -17.18 -3.04
CA ALA A 192 -16.85 -18.28 -3.67
C ALA A 192 -17.00 -19.48 -2.72
N GLU A 193 -18.09 -20.23 -2.90
CA GLU A 193 -18.34 -21.47 -2.16
C GLU A 193 -17.22 -22.49 -2.38
N ASN A 194 -16.98 -23.34 -1.38
CA ASN A 194 -15.95 -24.38 -1.41
C ASN A 194 -14.51 -23.85 -1.54
N THR A 195 -14.26 -22.60 -1.13
CA THR A 195 -12.92 -21.99 -1.08
C THR A 195 -12.53 -21.60 0.35
N LEU A 196 -11.26 -21.23 0.56
CA LEU A 196 -10.78 -20.73 1.86
C LEU A 196 -11.48 -19.44 2.32
N TYR A 197 -12.14 -18.73 1.42
CA TYR A 197 -12.82 -17.46 1.67
C TYR A 197 -14.35 -17.58 1.59
N SER A 198 -14.89 -18.81 1.58
CA SER A 198 -16.33 -19.06 1.53
C SER A 198 -17.04 -18.33 2.67
N ASN A 199 -18.15 -17.66 2.35
CA ASN A 199 -18.97 -16.84 3.27
C ASN A 199 -18.27 -15.57 3.82
N GLU A 200 -17.04 -15.27 3.42
CA GLU A 200 -16.36 -14.02 3.77
C GLU A 200 -16.74 -12.92 2.77
N THR A 201 -16.95 -11.69 3.25
CA THR A 201 -17.23 -10.52 2.41
C THR A 201 -16.11 -9.50 2.54
N PHE A 202 -15.77 -8.87 1.42
CA PHE A 202 -14.69 -7.88 1.36
C PHE A 202 -15.13 -6.67 0.57
N GLN A 203 -14.80 -5.48 1.06
CA GLN A 203 -15.07 -4.23 0.35
C GLN A 203 -13.83 -3.77 -0.38
N MET A 204 -14.03 -3.27 -1.59
CA MET A 204 -12.99 -2.71 -2.44
C MET A 204 -13.39 -1.33 -2.93
N GLN A 205 -12.42 -0.44 -2.95
CA GLN A 205 -12.55 0.87 -3.57
C GLN A 205 -12.02 0.81 -5.00
N PHE A 206 -12.83 1.25 -5.95
CA PHE A 206 -12.44 1.52 -7.33
C PHE A 206 -12.35 3.03 -7.49
N LYS A 207 -11.18 3.56 -7.84
CA LYS A 207 -10.98 4.97 -8.17
C LYS A 207 -10.68 5.12 -9.66
N PHE A 208 -11.44 5.97 -10.32
CA PHE A 208 -11.38 6.19 -11.76
C PHE A 208 -10.65 7.50 -12.07
N THR A 209 -9.88 7.50 -13.15
CA THR A 209 -9.30 8.73 -13.72
C THR A 209 -10.14 9.17 -14.93
N GLU A 210 -9.97 10.40 -15.38
CA GLU A 210 -10.63 10.90 -16.60
C GLU A 210 -10.26 10.09 -17.84
N LYS A 211 -9.15 9.35 -17.80
CA LYS A 211 -8.65 8.51 -18.89
C LYS A 211 -9.23 7.10 -18.88
N TYR A 212 -10.07 6.73 -17.92
CA TYR A 212 -10.78 5.45 -17.95
C TYR A 212 -11.70 5.39 -19.19
N PRO A 213 -11.74 4.29 -19.98
CA PRO A 213 -11.13 2.97 -19.74
C PRO A 213 -9.76 2.76 -20.41
N ILE A 214 -9.14 3.81 -20.96
CA ILE A 214 -7.79 3.70 -21.56
C ILE A 214 -6.76 3.34 -20.48
N GLU A 215 -6.87 3.98 -19.31
CA GLU A 215 -6.15 3.56 -18.09
C GLU A 215 -7.05 2.72 -17.20
N SER A 216 -6.45 1.75 -16.48
CA SER A 216 -7.16 0.94 -15.47
C SER A 216 -7.77 1.80 -14.36
N PRO A 217 -8.74 1.31 -13.59
CA PRO A 217 -9.05 1.93 -12.31
C PRO A 217 -7.95 1.58 -11.29
N GLU A 218 -7.78 2.42 -10.27
CA GLU A 218 -7.05 2.02 -9.07
C GLU A 218 -7.98 1.23 -8.16
N VAL A 219 -7.55 0.04 -7.72
CA VAL A 219 -8.36 -0.86 -6.90
C VAL A 219 -7.60 -1.25 -5.64
N ILE A 220 -8.23 -1.05 -4.49
CA ILE A 220 -7.71 -1.44 -3.17
C ILE A 220 -8.80 -2.09 -2.33
N PHE A 221 -8.44 -3.04 -1.47
CA PHE A 221 -9.32 -3.50 -0.40
C PHE A 221 -9.41 -2.44 0.71
N LEU A 222 -10.61 -2.31 1.28
CA LEU A 222 -10.90 -1.45 2.42
C LEU A 222 -11.00 -2.28 3.70
N GLY A 223 -10.74 -1.65 4.84
CA GLY A 223 -10.81 -2.30 6.15
C GLY A 223 -9.72 -3.37 6.29
N GLN A 224 -10.10 -4.56 6.75
CA GLN A 224 -9.19 -5.70 6.85
C GLN A 224 -9.16 -6.48 5.53
N PRO A 225 -8.07 -6.40 4.74
CA PRO A 225 -7.99 -7.10 3.47
C PRO A 225 -7.84 -8.61 3.66
N PRO A 226 -8.26 -9.45 2.67
CA PRO A 226 -8.03 -10.88 2.72
C PRO A 226 -6.55 -11.23 2.98
N ILE A 227 -6.32 -12.27 3.77
CA ILE A 227 -4.98 -12.84 3.94
C ILE A 227 -4.70 -13.70 2.70
N HIS A 228 -4.00 -13.13 1.71
CA HIS A 228 -3.77 -13.76 0.41
C HIS A 228 -2.37 -13.42 -0.14
N PRO A 229 -1.68 -14.35 -0.85
CA PRO A 229 -0.31 -14.13 -1.35
C PRO A 229 -0.11 -12.92 -2.27
N HIS A 230 -1.21 -12.42 -2.85
CA HIS A 230 -1.24 -11.27 -3.77
C HIS A 230 -1.98 -10.05 -3.20
N ILE A 231 -2.31 -10.04 -1.90
CA ILE A 231 -3.02 -8.93 -1.26
C ILE A 231 -2.21 -8.45 -0.05
N TYR A 232 -1.75 -7.21 -0.15
CA TYR A 232 -0.95 -6.55 0.87
C TYR A 232 -1.82 -6.10 2.05
N SER A 233 -1.19 -5.89 3.21
CA SER A 233 -1.86 -5.46 4.45
C SER A 233 -2.44 -4.05 4.36
N ASN A 234 -1.93 -3.19 3.47
CA ASN A 234 -2.53 -1.90 3.14
C ASN A 234 -3.67 -1.98 2.11
N GLY A 235 -4.09 -3.19 1.73
CA GLY A 235 -5.19 -3.42 0.80
C GLY A 235 -4.81 -3.40 -0.68
N HIS A 236 -3.54 -3.16 -1.02
CA HIS A 236 -3.08 -3.18 -2.40
C HIS A 236 -3.11 -4.60 -2.99
N ILE A 237 -3.38 -4.70 -4.29
CA ILE A 237 -3.63 -5.97 -4.97
C ILE A 237 -2.59 -6.17 -6.07
N CYS A 238 -1.79 -7.23 -5.98
CA CYS A 238 -0.84 -7.61 -7.01
C CYS A 238 -1.53 -8.48 -8.08
N LEU A 239 -2.27 -7.84 -8.99
CA LEU A 239 -2.99 -8.51 -10.07
C LEU A 239 -2.74 -7.77 -11.39
N SER A 240 -2.16 -8.45 -12.38
CA SER A 240 -1.62 -7.85 -13.62
C SER A 240 -2.65 -7.05 -14.43
N ILE A 241 -3.93 -7.46 -14.43
CA ILE A 241 -5.00 -6.74 -15.12
C ILE A 241 -5.26 -5.33 -14.55
N LEU A 242 -4.76 -5.02 -13.35
CA LEU A 242 -4.83 -3.68 -12.77
C LEU A 242 -3.66 -2.78 -13.24
N TYR A 243 -2.65 -3.37 -13.91
CA TYR A 243 -1.39 -2.74 -14.28
C TYR A 243 -1.08 -2.95 -15.77
N ASP A 244 -0.13 -3.82 -16.08
CA ASP A 244 0.50 -4.02 -17.39
C ASP A 244 -0.39 -4.81 -18.36
N HIS A 245 -1.29 -5.65 -17.85
CA HIS A 245 -2.23 -6.44 -18.65
C HIS A 245 -3.64 -5.82 -18.70
N TRP A 246 -3.78 -4.54 -18.31
CA TRP A 246 -5.02 -3.81 -18.50
C TRP A 246 -5.33 -3.63 -19.99
N SER A 247 -6.58 -3.84 -20.37
CA SER A 247 -7.11 -3.53 -21.69
C SER A 247 -8.42 -2.75 -21.53
N PRO A 248 -8.71 -1.73 -22.36
CA PRO A 248 -9.98 -1.00 -22.31
C PRO A 248 -11.22 -1.87 -22.54
N VAL A 249 -11.06 -3.11 -23.01
CA VAL A 249 -12.13 -4.11 -23.14
C VAL A 249 -12.56 -4.67 -21.78
N LEU A 250 -11.67 -4.67 -20.78
CA LEU A 250 -11.98 -5.08 -19.41
C LEU A 250 -12.89 -4.07 -18.73
N SER A 251 -13.74 -4.56 -17.83
CA SER A 251 -14.70 -3.81 -17.03
C SER A 251 -14.48 -4.00 -15.54
N VAL A 252 -15.12 -3.16 -14.71
CA VAL A 252 -15.20 -3.31 -13.26
C VAL A 252 -15.69 -4.71 -12.88
N ASN A 253 -16.72 -5.21 -13.56
CA ASN A 253 -17.21 -6.57 -13.33
C ASN A 253 -16.12 -7.64 -13.61
N SER A 254 -15.39 -7.51 -14.72
CA SER A 254 -14.30 -8.45 -15.04
C SER A 254 -13.16 -8.40 -14.03
N ILE A 255 -12.87 -7.23 -13.44
CA ILE A 255 -11.91 -7.08 -12.34
C ILE A 255 -12.40 -7.83 -11.11
N CYS A 256 -13.66 -7.62 -10.69
CA CYS A 256 -14.25 -8.32 -9.56
C CYS A 256 -14.19 -9.84 -9.72
N LEU A 257 -14.57 -10.35 -10.90
CA LEU A 257 -14.50 -11.79 -11.20
C LEU A 257 -13.07 -12.33 -11.16
N SER A 258 -12.10 -11.55 -11.66
CA SER A 258 -10.68 -11.94 -11.62
C SER A 258 -10.15 -12.01 -10.18
N ILE A 259 -10.55 -11.08 -9.31
CA ILE A 259 -10.18 -11.08 -7.89
C ILE A 259 -10.85 -12.26 -7.17
N ILE A 260 -12.12 -12.55 -7.43
CA ILE A 260 -12.82 -13.71 -6.86
C ILE A 260 -12.14 -15.01 -7.31
N SER A 261 -11.77 -15.13 -8.59
CA SER A 261 -11.04 -16.28 -9.13
C SER A 261 -9.67 -16.45 -8.46
N MET A 262 -8.92 -15.35 -8.34
CA MET A 262 -7.63 -15.32 -7.63
C MET A 262 -7.78 -15.84 -6.20
N LEU A 263 -8.74 -15.32 -5.42
CA LEU A 263 -9.05 -15.79 -4.06
C LEU A 263 -9.44 -17.28 -4.05
N SER A 264 -10.25 -17.72 -5.02
CA SER A 264 -10.74 -19.10 -5.10
C SER A 264 -9.63 -20.12 -5.36
N SER A 265 -8.60 -19.73 -6.09
CA SER A 265 -7.44 -20.59 -6.40
C SER A 265 -6.45 -20.76 -5.24
N CYS A 266 -6.60 -19.97 -4.17
CA CYS A 266 -5.66 -19.93 -3.06
C CYS A 266 -5.70 -21.23 -2.22
N LYS A 267 -4.54 -21.88 -2.08
CA LYS A 267 -4.41 -23.12 -1.29
C LYS A 267 -4.08 -22.88 0.19
N LYS A 268 -3.55 -21.71 0.55
CA LYS A 268 -3.15 -21.36 1.93
C LYS A 268 -3.25 -19.85 2.17
N LYS A 269 -3.95 -19.43 3.23
CA LYS A 269 -3.97 -18.02 3.67
C LYS A 269 -2.59 -17.61 4.18
N ARG A 270 -1.90 -16.76 3.42
CA ARG A 270 -0.62 -16.11 3.79
C ARG A 270 -0.54 -14.74 3.13
N LYS A 271 0.26 -13.82 3.67
CA LYS A 271 0.55 -12.52 3.04
C LYS A 271 1.67 -12.65 1.99
N PRO A 272 1.84 -11.65 1.09
CA PRO A 272 3.03 -11.54 0.25
C PRO A 272 4.32 -11.61 1.08
N LEU A 273 5.40 -12.14 0.50
CA LEU A 273 6.68 -12.30 1.21
C LEU A 273 7.31 -10.95 1.59
N ASP A 274 7.05 -9.94 0.79
CA ASP A 274 7.51 -8.56 0.95
C ASP A 274 6.47 -7.65 1.61
N ASP A 275 5.39 -8.21 2.18
CA ASP A 275 4.24 -7.44 2.67
C ASP A 275 4.62 -6.31 3.64
N ILE A 276 5.47 -6.63 4.62
CA ILE A 276 5.95 -5.66 5.61
C ILE A 276 6.75 -4.54 4.94
N LEU A 277 7.64 -4.89 4.01
CA LEU A 277 8.48 -3.93 3.30
C LEU A 277 7.63 -3.01 2.42
N TYR A 278 6.70 -3.59 1.66
CA TYR A 278 5.80 -2.88 0.78
C TYR A 278 4.87 -1.94 1.55
N CYS A 279 4.31 -2.39 2.67
CA CYS A 279 3.44 -1.54 3.50
C CYS A 279 4.22 -0.49 4.30
N SER A 280 5.54 -0.65 4.46
CA SER A 280 6.38 0.28 5.22
C SER A 280 6.44 1.68 4.58
N THR A 281 6.23 1.81 3.27
CA THR A 281 6.22 3.09 2.53
C THR A 281 4.97 3.93 2.78
N GLY A 282 4.03 3.44 3.58
CA GLY A 282 2.87 4.19 4.08
C GLY A 282 1.62 4.06 3.21
N PRO A 283 0.41 4.25 3.79
CA PRO A 283 -0.88 4.03 3.13
C PRO A 283 -1.29 5.12 2.13
N ARG A 284 -0.45 6.14 1.88
CA ARG A 284 -0.81 7.32 1.06
C ARG A 284 -0.27 7.27 -0.37
N ILE A 285 0.44 6.21 -0.75
CA ILE A 285 0.99 6.07 -2.09
C ILE A 285 0.01 5.23 -2.90
N SER A 286 -0.50 5.77 -3.99
CA SER A 286 -1.34 5.03 -4.94
C SER A 286 -0.63 3.72 -5.35
N PRO A 287 -1.33 2.57 -5.38
CA PRO A 287 -0.80 1.32 -5.91
C PRO A 287 -0.22 1.47 -7.33
N LYS A 288 -0.75 2.40 -8.14
CA LYS A 288 -0.23 2.67 -9.49
C LYS A 288 1.17 3.27 -9.52
N ASN A 289 1.57 3.91 -8.43
CA ASN A 289 2.90 4.51 -8.29
C ASN A 289 3.89 3.58 -7.57
N MET A 290 3.50 2.32 -7.29
CA MET A 290 4.35 1.33 -6.65
C MET A 290 5.02 0.41 -7.67
N LYS A 291 6.28 0.05 -7.43
CA LYS A 291 7.02 -0.91 -8.25
C LYS A 291 6.71 -2.32 -7.74
N TRP A 292 5.93 -3.09 -8.52
CA TRP A 292 5.52 -4.46 -8.20
C TRP A 292 6.65 -5.45 -8.42
N MET A 293 6.81 -6.41 -7.51
CA MET A 293 7.50 -7.67 -7.79
C MET A 293 6.42 -8.73 -8.01
N PHE A 294 6.09 -9.02 -9.26
CA PHE A 294 5.20 -10.14 -9.56
C PHE A 294 5.95 -11.44 -9.23
N HIS A 295 5.42 -12.21 -8.28
CA HIS A 295 6.00 -13.47 -7.84
C HIS A 295 5.36 -14.69 -8.54
N ASP A 296 4.86 -14.51 -9.77
CA ASP A 296 4.33 -15.59 -10.60
C ASP A 296 5.41 -16.10 -11.56
N ASP A 297 6.38 -16.81 -10.99
CA ASP A 297 7.24 -17.71 -11.77
C ASP A 297 6.64 -19.11 -11.68
N LYS A 298 5.70 -19.41 -12.60
CA LYS A 298 5.48 -20.73 -13.26
C LYS A 298 4.07 -20.83 -13.87
N VAL A 299 4.04 -20.82 -15.20
CA VAL A 299 3.39 -21.90 -15.96
C VAL A 299 4.50 -22.85 -16.37
#